data_AF-V5I971-F1
#
_entry.id   AF-V5I971-F1
#
_cell.length_a   1.000
_cell.length_b   1.000
_cell.length_c   1.000
_cell.angle_alpha   90.00
_cell.angle_beta   90.00
_cell.angle_gamma   90.00
#
_symmetry.space_group_name_H-M   'P 1'
#
loop_
_entity.id
_entity.type
_entity.pdbx_description
1 polymer ?
#
loop_
_entity_poly.entity_id
_entity_poly.type
_entity_poly.pdbx_seq_one_letter_code
_entity_poly.pdbx_strand_id
1 'polypeptide(L)'
;MNRRRTKWTPEINKYIVLSYYIITNLERNNTPYSVELHRRVTDRFPELGTKTIQNILDQRRSLMLNNRLTPTELQQIRVQAEIELGVTQHEDEHSENGNNIHDTQDEEVRENEATRDETSTIFDQLYAKYSEMGVTYRPKLPKLKINGNTKAILNKVDKIIEHRIQTIQNLQELHTLIYIGAVTTLKIHKQEPKLNSSVNKSKYHNRQAPWITRLQKKINDLRRSIGRLTQARREGVSKKTKEKGNAILKRYMNDTYKTDIEIIDYLKQSLAATAKRLRKYQKNYNRHYNRKTSGKMRSPIEKLIG
;
A
#
# COMPACT_ATOMS: atom_id res chain seq x y z
N MET A 1 -15.09 24.75 21.77
CA MET A 1 -14.77 23.57 22.60
C MET A 1 -13.49 22.91 22.11
N ASN A 2 -12.44 22.91 22.94
CA ASN A 2 -11.15 22.30 22.61
C ASN A 2 -11.30 20.76 22.54
N ARG A 3 -11.24 20.16 21.35
CA ARG A 3 -11.17 18.70 21.18
C ARG A 3 -9.82 18.21 21.72
N ARG A 4 -9.75 17.89 23.02
CA ARG A 4 -8.60 17.20 23.60
C ARG A 4 -8.38 15.90 22.81
N ARG A 5 -7.14 15.68 22.35
CA ARG A 5 -6.76 14.44 21.65
C ARG A 5 -6.93 13.28 22.63
N THR A 6 -7.59 12.22 22.20
CA THR A 6 -7.80 11.03 23.02
C THR A 6 -6.48 10.34 23.29
N LYS A 7 -6.27 10.01 24.56
CA LYS A 7 -5.12 9.26 25.04
C LYS A 7 -5.46 7.78 24.93
N TRP A 8 -4.89 7.09 23.95
CA TRP A 8 -5.00 5.66 23.79
C TRP A 8 -3.97 4.97 24.68
N THR A 9 -4.40 4.44 25.81
CA THR A 9 -3.52 3.72 26.74
C THR A 9 -3.17 2.33 26.20
N PRO A 10 -2.05 1.72 26.65
CA PRO A 10 -1.71 0.35 26.28
C PRO A 10 -2.83 -0.65 26.57
N GLU A 11 -3.52 -0.49 27.70
CA GLU A 11 -4.65 -1.35 28.10
C GLU A 11 -5.82 -1.27 27.13
N ILE A 12 -6.25 -0.05 26.75
CA ILE A 12 -7.29 0.16 25.73
C ILE A 12 -6.88 -0.50 24.41
N ASN A 13 -5.61 -0.36 24.01
CA ASN A 13 -5.12 -0.93 22.75
C ASN A 13 -5.15 -2.46 22.78
N LYS A 14 -4.72 -3.09 23.88
CA LYS A 14 -4.77 -4.55 24.06
C LYS A 14 -6.21 -5.05 24.00
N TYR A 15 -7.12 -4.36 24.68
CA TYR A 15 -8.53 -4.75 24.71
C TYR A 15 -9.25 -4.58 23.36
N ILE A 16 -8.91 -3.55 22.57
CA ILE A 16 -9.44 -3.39 21.20
C ILE A 16 -9.05 -4.59 20.33
N VAL A 17 -7.81 -5.07 20.43
CA VAL A 17 -7.32 -6.21 19.65
C VAL A 17 -7.93 -7.52 20.16
N LEU A 18 -8.02 -7.71 21.48
CA LEU A 18 -8.69 -8.87 22.10
C LEU A 18 -10.15 -8.97 21.65
N SER A 19 -10.91 -7.88 21.80
CA SER A 19 -12.32 -7.83 21.39
C SER A 19 -12.51 -8.15 19.91
N TYR A 20 -11.59 -7.65 19.07
CA TYR A 20 -11.61 -7.97 17.64
C TYR A 20 -11.38 -9.46 17.37
N TYR A 21 -10.41 -10.11 18.02
CA TYR A 21 -10.17 -11.53 17.85
C TYR A 21 -11.33 -12.39 18.37
N ILE A 22 -11.97 -12.00 19.46
CA ILE A 22 -13.15 -12.73 19.97
C ILE A 22 -14.31 -12.63 18.98
N ILE A 23 -14.65 -11.44 18.48
CA ILE A 23 -15.79 -11.25 17.58
C ILE A 23 -15.58 -11.95 16.24
N THR A 24 -14.35 -11.94 15.73
CA THR A 24 -14.00 -12.56 14.44
C THR A 24 -13.65 -14.04 14.54
N ASN A 25 -13.71 -14.63 15.74
CA ASN A 25 -13.24 -15.99 16.03
C ASN A 25 -11.82 -16.21 15.46
N LEU A 26 -10.86 -15.39 15.92
CA LEU A 26 -9.47 -15.38 15.45
C LEU A 26 -9.37 -15.17 13.93
N GLU A 27 -10.19 -14.27 13.39
CA GLU A 27 -10.28 -13.98 11.94
C GLU A 27 -10.79 -15.15 11.07
N ARG A 28 -11.36 -16.20 11.67
CA ARG A 28 -11.97 -17.34 10.95
C ARG A 28 -13.34 -16.99 10.35
N ASN A 29 -14.05 -16.03 10.95
CA ASN A 29 -15.38 -15.61 10.50
C ASN A 29 -15.36 -14.22 9.85
N ASN A 30 -15.99 -14.10 8.67
CA ASN A 30 -16.14 -12.83 7.96
C ASN A 30 -17.42 -12.06 8.37
N THR A 31 -17.68 -12.00 9.67
CA THR A 31 -18.85 -11.30 10.22
C THR A 31 -18.62 -9.78 10.28
N PRO A 32 -19.66 -8.96 10.06
CA PRO A 32 -19.55 -7.51 10.27
C PRO A 32 -19.33 -7.20 11.75
N TYR A 33 -18.07 -7.04 12.16
CA TYR A 33 -17.66 -6.90 13.56
C TYR A 33 -17.64 -5.46 14.10
N SER A 34 -17.84 -4.45 13.25
CA SER A 34 -17.57 -3.04 13.58
C SER A 34 -18.47 -2.47 14.68
N VAL A 35 -19.75 -2.81 14.67
CA VAL A 35 -20.75 -2.36 15.66
C VAL A 35 -20.50 -3.03 17.01
N GLU A 36 -20.35 -4.35 17.00
CA GLU A 36 -20.11 -5.13 18.22
C GLU A 36 -18.76 -4.79 18.87
N LEU A 37 -17.72 -4.53 18.06
CA LEU A 37 -16.42 -4.07 18.57
C LEU A 37 -16.53 -2.72 19.26
N HIS A 38 -17.29 -1.78 18.67
CA HIS A 38 -17.51 -0.47 19.29
C HIS A 38 -18.28 -0.59 20.60
N ARG A 39 -19.34 -1.41 20.63
CA ARG A 39 -20.12 -1.70 21.82
C ARG A 39 -19.24 -2.24 22.94
N ARG A 40 -18.52 -3.35 22.71
CA ARG A 40 -17.63 -3.97 23.72
C ARG A 40 -16.57 -3.02 24.26
N VAL A 41 -15.98 -2.19 23.40
CA VAL A 41 -14.94 -1.23 23.80
C VAL A 41 -15.51 -0.07 24.62
N THR A 42 -16.70 0.43 24.25
CA THR A 42 -17.35 1.53 25.00
C THR A 42 -17.99 1.07 26.30
N ASP A 43 -18.45 -0.18 26.37
CA ASP A 43 -18.93 -0.82 27.60
C ASP A 43 -17.80 -0.96 28.63
N ARG A 44 -16.60 -1.36 28.21
CA ARG A 44 -15.44 -1.52 29.11
C ARG A 44 -14.71 -0.21 29.43
N PHE A 45 -14.72 0.74 28.50
CA PHE A 45 -14.07 2.05 28.66
C PHE A 45 -15.08 3.17 28.38
N PRO A 46 -15.94 3.52 29.37
CA PRO A 46 -16.98 4.54 29.21
C PRO A 46 -16.44 5.91 28.80
N GLU A 47 -15.18 6.24 29.12
CA GLU A 47 -14.51 7.46 28.69
C GLU A 47 -14.38 7.58 27.16
N LEU A 48 -14.51 6.47 26.44
CA LEU A 48 -14.53 6.42 24.98
C LEU A 48 -15.94 6.49 24.39
N GLY A 49 -17.01 6.62 25.19
CA GLY A 49 -18.40 6.67 24.70
C GLY A 49 -18.67 7.80 23.70
N THR A 50 -17.88 8.87 23.73
CA THR A 50 -17.95 9.98 22.74
C THR A 50 -17.30 9.64 21.39
N LYS A 51 -16.72 8.45 21.23
CA LYS A 51 -16.04 8.01 20.01
C LYS A 51 -16.99 7.30 19.07
N THR A 52 -16.84 7.63 17.79
CA THR A 52 -17.56 6.94 16.72
C THR A 52 -16.93 5.56 16.47
N ILE A 53 -17.72 4.65 15.88
CA ILE A 53 -17.24 3.35 15.38
C ILE A 53 -15.96 3.52 14.54
N GLN A 54 -15.92 4.55 13.67
CA GLN A 54 -14.77 4.80 12.81
C GLN A 54 -13.49 5.11 13.60
N ASN A 55 -13.58 5.84 14.71
CA ASN A 55 -12.41 6.15 15.54
C ASN A 55 -11.76 4.89 16.11
N ILE A 56 -12.57 3.92 16.54
CA ILE A 56 -12.11 2.64 17.11
C ILE A 56 -11.51 1.76 16.01
N LEU A 57 -12.15 1.71 14.83
CA LEU A 57 -11.62 0.98 13.67
C LEU A 57 -10.29 1.54 13.17
N ASP A 58 -10.15 2.86 13.10
CA ASP A 58 -8.91 3.52 12.69
C ASP A 58 -7.79 3.25 13.72
N GLN A 59 -8.12 3.23 15.01
CA GLN A 59 -7.17 2.86 16.06
C GLN A 59 -6.73 1.40 15.90
N ARG A 60 -7.65 0.45 15.73
CA ARG A 60 -7.32 -0.97 15.46
C ARG A 60 -6.41 -1.11 14.24
N ARG A 61 -6.72 -0.45 13.12
CA ARG A 61 -5.88 -0.45 11.91
C ARG A 61 -4.49 0.10 12.21
N SER A 62 -4.40 1.21 12.95
CA SER A 62 -3.11 1.76 13.36
C SER A 62 -2.32 0.83 14.28
N LEU A 63 -2.98 0.01 15.11
CA LEU A 63 -2.31 -0.94 15.99
C LEU A 63 -1.68 -2.08 15.19
N MET A 64 -2.43 -2.63 14.23
CA MET A 64 -1.97 -3.73 13.36
C MET A 64 -0.91 -3.30 12.34
N LEU A 65 -1.04 -2.11 11.74
CA LEU A 65 -0.14 -1.66 10.65
C LEU A 65 1.17 -1.03 11.13
N ASN A 66 1.18 -0.42 12.32
CA ASN A 66 2.34 0.33 12.81
C ASN A 66 3.12 -0.42 13.90
N ASN A 67 2.94 -1.73 14.06
CA ASN A 67 3.59 -2.59 15.06
C ASN A 67 3.60 -1.97 16.47
N ARG A 68 2.48 -1.35 16.89
CA ARG A 68 2.37 -0.68 18.21
C ARG A 68 2.13 -1.67 19.35
N LEU A 69 1.92 -2.94 18.99
CA LEU A 69 1.98 -4.11 19.86
C LEU A 69 3.09 -5.00 19.32
N THR A 70 3.90 -5.55 20.22
CA THR A 70 4.96 -6.49 19.84
C THR A 70 4.35 -7.83 19.39
N PRO A 71 5.07 -8.64 18.59
CA PRO A 71 4.61 -9.98 18.19
C PRO A 71 4.27 -10.86 19.41
N THR A 72 5.04 -10.76 20.48
CA THR A 72 4.80 -11.46 21.75
C THR A 72 3.49 -11.03 22.42
N GLU A 73 3.20 -9.72 22.46
CA GLU A 73 1.93 -9.22 23.00
C GLU A 73 0.73 -9.63 22.16
N LEU A 74 0.87 -9.67 20.83
CA LEU A 74 -0.20 -10.17 19.95
C LEU A 74 -0.46 -11.66 20.19
N GLN A 75 0.60 -12.47 20.38
CA GLN A 75 0.46 -13.88 20.70
C GLN A 75 -0.22 -14.09 22.06
N GLN A 76 0.14 -13.31 23.08
CA GLN A 76 -0.53 -13.35 24.38
C GLN A 76 -2.02 -12.99 24.27
N ILE A 77 -2.36 -11.95 23.50
CA ILE A 77 -3.76 -11.56 23.26
C ILE A 77 -4.51 -12.66 22.49
N ARG A 78 -3.83 -13.37 21.59
CA ARG A 78 -4.39 -14.50 20.84
C ARG A 78 -4.73 -15.68 21.75
N VAL A 79 -3.80 -16.07 22.62
CA VAL A 79 -4.03 -17.11 23.64
C VAL A 79 -5.17 -16.71 24.58
N GLN A 80 -5.21 -15.44 25.00
CA GLN A 80 -6.32 -14.92 25.81
C GLN A 80 -7.67 -15.01 25.08
N ALA A 81 -7.71 -14.69 23.78
CA ALA A 81 -8.92 -14.84 22.97
C ALA A 81 -9.33 -16.32 22.80
N GLU A 82 -8.37 -17.24 22.68
CA GLU A 82 -8.60 -18.69 22.60
C GLU A 82 -9.23 -19.25 23.89
N ILE A 83 -8.76 -18.78 25.05
CA ILE A 83 -9.36 -19.11 26.36
C ILE A 83 -10.79 -18.58 26.45
N GLU A 84 -11.03 -17.30 26.11
CA GLU A 84 -12.37 -16.68 26.19
C GLU A 84 -13.36 -17.26 25.19
N LEU A 85 -12.89 -17.82 24.07
CA LEU A 85 -13.70 -18.55 23.08
C LEU A 85 -13.91 -20.03 23.44
N GLY A 86 -13.28 -20.53 24.52
CA GLY A 86 -13.41 -21.92 24.94
C GLY A 86 -12.79 -22.94 23.99
N VAL A 87 -11.75 -22.56 23.23
CA VAL A 87 -11.10 -23.41 22.21
C VAL A 87 -10.03 -24.33 22.81
N THR A 88 -9.77 -24.25 24.12
CA THR A 88 -8.78 -25.12 24.77
C THR A 88 -9.39 -26.49 25.10
N GLN A 89 -9.25 -27.42 24.15
CA GLN A 89 -9.00 -28.83 24.50
C GLN A 89 -7.51 -28.95 24.80
N HIS A 90 -7.20 -29.34 26.04
CA HIS A 90 -5.94 -29.97 26.38
C HIS A 90 -5.85 -31.29 25.60
N GLU A 91 -4.73 -31.52 24.91
CA GLU A 91 -4.06 -32.83 24.84
C GLU A 91 -2.69 -32.62 24.16
N ASP A 92 -1.66 -32.64 25.00
CA ASP A 92 -0.35 -33.17 24.64
C ASP A 92 -0.55 -34.66 24.28
N GLU A 93 0.01 -35.14 23.16
CA GLU A 93 0.69 -36.44 23.14
C GLU A 93 1.47 -36.69 21.85
N HIS A 94 2.56 -37.42 22.06
CA HIS A 94 3.59 -37.86 21.12
C HIS A 94 3.10 -38.91 20.10
N SER A 95 3.94 -39.09 19.08
CA SER A 95 4.38 -40.40 18.55
C SER A 95 3.94 -40.79 17.14
N GLU A 96 4.93 -40.73 16.25
CA GLU A 96 5.44 -41.79 15.36
C GLU A 96 4.51 -42.71 14.55
N ASN A 97 4.90 -42.81 13.28
CA ASN A 97 5.01 -44.00 12.42
C ASN A 97 3.76 -44.82 12.07
N GLY A 98 3.61 -45.00 10.75
CA GLY A 98 2.76 -46.03 10.17
C GLY A 98 2.79 -46.00 8.64
N ASN A 99 3.89 -46.49 8.07
CA ASN A 99 4.02 -46.83 6.66
C ASN A 99 2.80 -47.61 6.15
N ASN A 100 2.34 -47.31 4.93
CA ASN A 100 1.74 -48.34 4.10
C ASN A 100 2.16 -48.16 2.64
N ILE A 101 3.02 -49.09 2.24
CA ILE A 101 3.45 -49.39 0.89
C ILE A 101 2.26 -50.08 0.21
N HIS A 102 1.73 -49.51 -0.87
CA HIS A 102 0.99 -50.29 -1.84
C HIS A 102 1.63 -50.11 -3.21
N ASP A 103 2.31 -51.18 -3.57
CA ASP A 103 2.89 -51.51 -4.86
C ASP A 103 1.75 -51.79 -5.86
N THR A 104 1.77 -51.11 -6.99
CA THR A 104 1.11 -51.61 -8.20
C THR A 104 1.90 -51.08 -9.38
N GLN A 105 2.70 -51.99 -9.94
CA GLN A 105 3.52 -51.80 -11.12
C GLN A 105 2.68 -51.62 -12.39
N ASP A 106 3.25 -50.83 -13.29
CA ASP A 106 3.26 -51.00 -14.74
C ASP A 106 1.94 -51.11 -15.49
N GLU A 107 1.50 -49.98 -16.07
CA GLU A 107 1.15 -49.90 -17.50
C GLU A 107 0.93 -48.44 -17.91
N GLU A 108 1.73 -47.97 -18.88
CA GLU A 108 1.52 -46.85 -19.83
C GLU A 108 2.83 -46.10 -20.13
N VAL A 109 3.85 -46.86 -20.53
CA VAL A 109 4.83 -46.37 -21.50
C VAL A 109 4.20 -46.57 -22.87
N ARG A 110 3.57 -45.52 -23.41
CA ARG A 110 3.35 -45.20 -24.84
C ARG A 110 2.02 -44.48 -25.03
N GLU A 111 2.01 -43.16 -24.90
CA GLU A 111 1.23 -42.31 -25.80
C GLU A 111 1.68 -40.85 -25.71
N ASN A 112 1.80 -40.21 -26.88
CA ASN A 112 1.88 -38.77 -27.12
C ASN A 112 3.25 -38.10 -27.32
N GLU A 113 4.03 -38.59 -28.28
CA GLU A 113 5.05 -37.79 -29.00
C GLU A 113 4.45 -36.75 -30.00
N ALA A 114 3.12 -36.54 -30.03
CA ALA A 114 2.46 -35.74 -31.08
C ALA A 114 1.80 -34.42 -30.65
N THR A 115 1.83 -34.01 -29.37
CA THR A 115 1.35 -32.66 -28.98
C THR A 115 2.17 -32.06 -27.83
N ARG A 116 3.40 -31.62 -28.11
CA ARG A 116 4.19 -30.86 -27.10
C ARG A 116 3.50 -29.52 -26.84
N ASP A 117 2.77 -29.42 -25.72
CA ASP A 117 2.07 -28.20 -25.27
C ASP A 117 3.06 -27.01 -25.33
N GLU A 118 2.61 -25.89 -25.91
CA GLU A 118 3.37 -24.62 -26.00
C GLU A 118 3.97 -24.24 -24.63
N THR A 119 3.22 -24.53 -23.56
CA THR A 119 3.63 -24.34 -22.16
C THR A 119 4.90 -25.13 -21.82
N SER A 120 4.97 -26.41 -22.20
CA SER A 120 6.12 -27.28 -21.93
C SER A 120 7.34 -26.83 -22.72
N THR A 121 7.14 -26.47 -23.99
CA THR A 121 8.23 -25.99 -24.86
C THR A 121 8.82 -24.69 -24.31
N ILE A 122 7.98 -23.75 -23.88
CA ILE A 122 8.43 -22.50 -23.26
C ILE A 122 9.18 -22.78 -21.95
N PHE A 123 8.67 -23.70 -21.13
CA PHE A 123 9.28 -24.07 -19.86
C PHE A 123 10.70 -24.62 -20.08
N ASP A 124 10.87 -25.55 -21.04
CA ASP A 124 12.17 -26.15 -21.36
C ASP A 124 13.19 -25.11 -21.86
N GLN A 125 12.76 -24.19 -22.73
CA GLN A 125 13.61 -23.09 -23.20
C GLN A 125 14.08 -22.19 -22.06
N LEU A 126 13.18 -21.88 -21.12
CA LEU A 126 13.50 -21.06 -19.96
C LEU A 126 14.37 -21.83 -18.96
N TYR A 127 14.20 -23.14 -18.86
CA TYR A 127 15.05 -24.01 -18.06
C TYR A 127 16.49 -23.95 -18.52
N ALA A 128 16.75 -24.16 -19.82
CA ALA A 128 18.09 -24.03 -20.39
C ALA A 128 18.71 -22.63 -20.19
N LYS A 129 17.88 -21.57 -20.18
CA LYS A 129 18.35 -20.19 -20.02
C LYS A 129 18.73 -19.83 -18.58
N TYR A 130 17.98 -20.33 -17.60
CA TYR A 130 18.10 -19.90 -16.20
C TYR A 130 18.77 -20.94 -15.29
N SER A 131 18.99 -22.17 -15.77
CA SER A 131 19.76 -23.21 -15.07
C SER A 131 21.17 -22.75 -14.73
N GLU A 132 21.85 -22.13 -15.70
CA GLU A 132 23.24 -21.66 -15.56
C GLU A 132 23.32 -20.26 -14.92
N MET A 133 22.20 -19.55 -14.76
CA MET A 133 22.16 -18.21 -14.20
C MET A 133 22.05 -18.23 -12.67
N GLY A 134 23.08 -17.73 -11.99
CA GLY A 134 23.09 -17.56 -10.54
C GLY A 134 21.91 -16.73 -10.02
N VAL A 135 21.39 -17.09 -8.83
CA VAL A 135 20.16 -16.54 -8.25
C VAL A 135 20.16 -15.01 -8.18
N THR A 136 21.30 -14.39 -7.90
CA THR A 136 21.47 -12.94 -7.75
C THR A 136 21.37 -12.16 -9.07
N TYR A 137 21.65 -12.82 -10.19
CA TYR A 137 21.66 -12.20 -11.53
C TYR A 137 20.29 -12.29 -12.24
N ARG A 138 19.33 -13.02 -11.65
CA ARG A 138 18.00 -13.20 -12.23
C ARG A 138 17.19 -11.89 -12.23
N PRO A 139 16.49 -11.55 -13.33
CA PRO A 139 15.69 -10.33 -13.39
C PRO A 139 14.50 -10.38 -12.42
N LYS A 140 14.06 -9.21 -11.96
CA LYS A 140 12.91 -9.12 -11.06
C LYS A 140 11.61 -9.34 -11.83
N LEU A 141 10.79 -10.24 -11.29
CA LEU A 141 9.49 -10.56 -11.88
C LEU A 141 8.46 -9.48 -11.54
N PRO A 142 7.72 -8.95 -12.53
CA PRO A 142 6.58 -8.07 -12.27
C PRO A 142 5.43 -8.85 -11.60
N LYS A 143 4.50 -8.10 -10.98
CA LYS A 143 3.25 -8.70 -10.50
C LYS A 143 2.42 -9.19 -11.68
N LEU A 144 2.00 -10.46 -11.62
CA LEU A 144 1.13 -11.07 -12.62
C LEU A 144 -0.21 -10.33 -12.68
N LYS A 145 -0.71 -10.07 -13.90
CA LYS A 145 -2.08 -9.57 -14.09
C LYS A 145 -3.01 -10.75 -14.33
N ILE A 146 -3.90 -11.00 -13.39
CA ILE A 146 -4.82 -12.14 -13.41
C ILE A 146 -5.93 -11.89 -14.44
N ASN A 147 -6.22 -12.89 -15.27
CA ASN A 147 -7.37 -12.95 -16.18
C ASN A 147 -8.08 -14.31 -16.05
N GLY A 148 -9.16 -14.54 -16.80
CA GLY A 148 -9.94 -15.78 -16.71
C GLY A 148 -9.17 -17.07 -16.99
N ASN A 149 -8.08 -16.99 -17.78
CA ASN A 149 -7.27 -18.14 -18.17
C ASN A 149 -6.08 -18.39 -17.24
N THR A 150 -5.81 -17.48 -16.29
CA THR A 150 -4.66 -17.58 -15.37
C THR A 150 -4.66 -18.87 -14.58
N LYS A 151 -5.83 -19.33 -14.09
CA LYS A 151 -5.93 -20.56 -13.29
C LYS A 151 -5.59 -21.80 -14.12
N ALA A 152 -6.04 -21.85 -15.37
CA ALA A 152 -5.74 -22.97 -16.27
C ALA A 152 -4.24 -23.02 -16.62
N ILE A 153 -3.61 -21.86 -16.85
CA ILE A 153 -2.17 -21.76 -17.12
C ILE A 153 -1.36 -22.17 -15.88
N LEU A 154 -1.74 -21.72 -14.68
CA LEU A 154 -1.09 -22.12 -13.43
C LEU A 154 -1.16 -23.63 -13.25
N ASN A 155 -2.34 -24.24 -13.39
CA ASN A 155 -2.49 -25.69 -13.27
C ASN A 155 -1.60 -26.47 -14.26
N LYS A 156 -1.41 -25.96 -15.49
CA LYS A 156 -0.49 -26.59 -16.46
C LYS A 156 0.96 -26.51 -16.01
N VAL A 157 1.39 -25.34 -15.53
CA VAL A 157 2.76 -25.14 -15.05
C VAL A 157 3.02 -25.93 -13.76
N ASP A 158 2.05 -25.99 -12.86
CA ASP A 158 2.14 -26.75 -11.61
C ASP A 158 2.31 -28.24 -11.89
N LYS A 159 1.59 -28.81 -12.87
CA LYS A 159 1.80 -30.20 -13.32
C LYS A 159 3.23 -30.46 -13.83
N ILE A 160 3.80 -29.51 -14.57
CA ILE A 160 5.20 -29.62 -15.05
C ILE A 160 6.18 -29.57 -13.88
N ILE A 161 5.92 -28.70 -12.89
CA ILE A 161 6.74 -28.58 -11.68
C ILE A 161 6.65 -29.85 -10.83
N GLU A 162 5.45 -30.41 -10.66
CA GLU A 162 5.19 -31.63 -9.87
C GLU A 162 5.97 -32.83 -10.41
N HIS A 163 6.05 -32.99 -11.74
CA HIS A 163 6.87 -34.05 -12.32
C HIS A 163 8.38 -33.80 -12.12
N ARG A 164 8.82 -32.54 -12.20
CA ARG A 164 10.26 -32.18 -12.11
C ARG A 164 10.77 -32.07 -10.68
N ILE A 165 9.91 -31.88 -9.69
CA ILE A 165 10.35 -31.76 -8.29
C ILE A 165 10.87 -33.09 -7.74
N GLN A 166 10.38 -34.21 -8.26
CA GLN A 166 10.76 -35.56 -7.85
C GLN A 166 12.24 -35.88 -8.12
N THR A 167 12.85 -35.20 -9.10
CA THR A 167 14.25 -35.42 -9.50
C THR A 167 15.22 -34.42 -8.88
N ILE A 168 14.73 -33.42 -8.14
CA ILE A 168 15.56 -32.36 -7.57
C ILE A 168 16.18 -32.78 -6.24
N GLN A 169 17.49 -32.60 -6.12
CA GLN A 169 18.24 -32.91 -4.89
C GLN A 169 18.78 -31.65 -4.19
N ASN A 170 18.83 -30.51 -4.88
CA ASN A 170 19.43 -29.28 -4.36
C ASN A 170 18.40 -28.15 -4.22
N LEU A 171 18.51 -27.38 -3.13
CA LEU A 171 17.74 -26.15 -2.90
C LEU A 171 17.90 -25.14 -4.04
N GLN A 172 19.10 -25.04 -4.63
CA GLN A 172 19.36 -24.16 -5.76
C GLN A 172 18.57 -24.57 -7.01
N GLU A 173 18.44 -25.87 -7.28
CA GLU A 173 17.65 -26.42 -8.37
C GLU A 173 16.16 -26.19 -8.13
N LEU A 174 15.69 -26.40 -6.89
CA LEU A 174 14.32 -26.08 -6.50
C LEU A 174 13.99 -24.59 -6.73
N HIS A 175 14.87 -23.69 -6.28
CA HIS A 175 14.70 -22.26 -6.50
C HIS A 175 14.69 -21.91 -7.99
N THR A 176 15.46 -22.63 -8.80
CA THR A 176 15.49 -22.50 -10.26
C THR A 176 14.18 -22.94 -10.89
N LEU A 177 13.67 -24.10 -10.49
CA LEU A 177 12.39 -24.63 -10.96
C LEU A 177 11.23 -23.69 -10.65
N ILE A 178 11.13 -23.20 -9.40
CA ILE A 178 10.08 -22.24 -8.98
C ILE A 178 10.17 -20.94 -9.80
N TYR A 179 11.39 -20.42 -9.97
CA TYR A 179 11.61 -19.21 -10.74
C TYR A 179 11.21 -19.39 -12.21
N ILE A 180 11.56 -20.52 -12.83
CA ILE A 180 11.19 -20.84 -14.22
C ILE A 180 9.67 -20.99 -14.36
N GLY A 181 8.99 -21.62 -13.39
CA GLY A 181 7.53 -21.68 -13.36
C GLY A 181 6.90 -20.28 -13.37
N ALA A 182 7.40 -19.40 -12.52
CA ALA A 182 6.95 -18.01 -12.46
C ALA A 182 7.25 -17.22 -13.75
N VAL A 183 8.40 -17.43 -14.39
CA VAL A 183 8.72 -16.78 -15.69
C VAL A 183 7.88 -17.35 -16.83
N THR A 184 7.63 -18.66 -16.83
CA THR A 184 6.81 -19.34 -17.83
C THR A 184 5.39 -18.80 -17.83
N THR A 185 4.77 -18.70 -16.64
CA THR A 185 3.44 -18.13 -16.49
C THR A 185 3.40 -16.67 -16.98
N LEU A 186 4.39 -15.85 -16.62
CA LEU A 186 4.50 -14.47 -17.11
C LEU A 186 4.61 -14.39 -18.63
N LYS A 187 5.46 -15.24 -19.24
CA LYS A 187 5.71 -15.26 -20.68
C LYS A 187 4.44 -15.65 -21.45
N ILE A 188 3.69 -16.65 -20.98
CA ILE A 188 2.40 -17.04 -21.56
C ILE A 188 1.39 -15.88 -21.44
N HIS A 189 1.42 -15.13 -20.34
CA HIS A 189 0.64 -13.91 -20.16
C HIS A 189 1.15 -12.71 -20.98
N LYS A 190 2.14 -12.89 -21.86
CA LYS A 190 2.80 -11.84 -22.65
C LYS A 190 3.36 -10.72 -21.75
N GLN A 191 3.85 -11.10 -20.57
CA GLN A 191 4.52 -10.22 -19.61
C GLN A 191 5.99 -10.60 -19.53
N GLU A 192 6.85 -9.62 -19.71
CA GLU A 192 8.29 -9.85 -19.61
C GLU A 192 8.84 -9.40 -18.25
N PRO A 193 9.81 -10.14 -17.69
CA PRO A 193 10.58 -9.67 -16.55
C PRO A 193 11.14 -8.29 -16.84
N LYS A 194 11.05 -7.37 -15.87
CA LYS A 194 11.72 -6.09 -16.04
C LYS A 194 13.22 -6.37 -15.99
N LEU A 195 13.89 -6.25 -17.13
CA LEU A 195 15.34 -6.09 -17.15
C LEU A 195 15.67 -4.99 -16.13
N ASN A 196 16.74 -5.19 -15.36
CA ASN A 196 17.19 -4.25 -14.33
C ASN A 196 17.70 -2.96 -15.00
N SER A 197 16.84 -2.21 -15.68
CA SER A 197 17.11 -0.89 -16.18
C SER A 197 17.15 0.02 -14.96
N SER A 198 18.36 0.37 -14.54
CA SER A 198 18.70 1.44 -13.57
C SER A 198 17.98 2.79 -13.84
N VAL A 199 17.29 2.92 -14.97
CA VAL A 199 16.78 4.15 -15.57
C VAL A 199 15.57 4.76 -14.85
N ASN A 200 14.80 4.03 -14.05
CA ASN A 200 13.56 4.58 -13.46
C ASN A 200 13.69 5.25 -12.08
N LYS A 201 14.90 5.36 -11.51
CA LYS A 201 15.10 6.07 -10.24
C LYS A 201 15.02 7.60 -10.36
N SER A 202 15.14 8.17 -11.57
CA SER A 202 15.13 9.63 -11.77
C SER A 202 13.75 10.30 -11.56
N LYS A 203 12.64 9.56 -11.68
CA LYS A 203 11.29 10.11 -11.46
C LYS A 203 11.00 10.51 -10.01
N TYR A 204 11.72 9.95 -9.04
CA TYR A 204 11.51 10.27 -7.63
C TYR A 204 12.36 11.46 -7.15
N HIS A 205 13.53 11.69 -7.76
CA HIS A 205 14.44 12.75 -7.34
C HIS A 205 13.97 14.16 -7.78
N ASN A 206 13.17 14.25 -8.85
CA ASN A 206 12.68 15.52 -9.40
C ASN A 206 11.23 15.85 -9.03
N ARG A 207 10.58 15.05 -8.17
CA ARG A 207 9.22 15.37 -7.71
C ARG A 207 9.29 16.52 -6.71
N GLN A 208 8.79 17.68 -7.12
CA GLN A 208 8.58 18.83 -6.24
C GLN A 208 7.83 18.38 -4.97
N ALA A 209 8.23 18.92 -3.82
CA ALA A 209 7.61 18.56 -2.56
C ALA A 209 6.08 18.85 -2.60
N PRO A 210 5.22 17.96 -2.07
CA PRO A 210 3.76 18.08 -2.22
C PRO A 210 3.17 19.41 -1.75
N TRP A 211 3.80 20.07 -0.77
CA TRP A 211 3.37 21.37 -0.27
C TRP A 211 3.56 22.50 -1.31
N ILE A 212 4.57 22.41 -2.18
CA ILE A 212 4.81 23.35 -3.28
C ILE A 212 3.64 23.27 -4.25
N THR A 213 3.30 22.06 -4.69
CA THR A 213 2.19 21.80 -5.61
C THR A 213 0.86 22.31 -5.04
N ARG A 214 0.60 22.08 -3.75
CA ARG A 214 -0.61 22.58 -3.08
C ARG A 214 -0.70 24.11 -3.08
N LEU A 215 0.41 24.79 -2.77
CA LEU A 215 0.43 26.26 -2.76
C LEU A 215 0.32 26.84 -4.18
N GLN A 216 0.99 26.26 -5.17
CA GLN A 216 0.87 26.66 -6.58
C GLN A 216 -0.57 26.48 -7.09
N LYS A 217 -1.21 25.34 -6.78
CA LYS A 217 -2.61 25.11 -7.12
C LYS A 217 -3.51 26.19 -6.50
N LYS A 218 -3.33 26.48 -5.21
CA LYS A 218 -4.09 27.54 -4.52
C LYS A 218 -3.88 28.93 -5.17
N ILE A 219 -2.64 29.27 -5.54
CA ILE A 219 -2.32 30.52 -6.25
C ILE A 219 -3.05 30.59 -7.60
N ASN A 220 -3.04 29.49 -8.37
CA ASN A 220 -3.70 29.43 -9.67
C ASN A 220 -5.24 29.53 -9.53
N ASP A 221 -5.82 28.89 -8.52
CA ASP A 221 -7.26 28.97 -8.24
C ASP A 221 -7.67 30.40 -7.83
N LEU A 222 -6.86 31.09 -7.02
CA LEU A 222 -7.07 32.49 -6.66
C LEU A 222 -6.97 33.41 -7.88
N ARG A 223 -5.95 33.26 -8.72
CA ARG A 223 -5.80 34.02 -9.98
C ARG A 223 -7.00 33.82 -10.91
N ARG A 224 -7.43 32.57 -11.07
CA ARG A 224 -8.62 32.22 -11.88
C ARG A 224 -9.87 32.88 -11.32
N SER A 225 -10.03 32.88 -10.00
CA SER A 225 -11.20 33.48 -9.34
C SER A 225 -11.22 35.01 -9.54
N ILE A 226 -10.09 35.68 -9.31
CA ILE A 226 -9.93 37.12 -9.55
C ILE A 226 -10.22 37.46 -11.01
N GLY A 227 -9.63 36.73 -11.97
CA GLY A 227 -9.83 36.97 -13.39
C GLY A 227 -11.29 36.82 -13.83
N ARG A 228 -11.97 35.77 -13.35
CA ARG A 228 -13.40 35.54 -13.63
C ARG A 228 -14.31 36.61 -13.04
N LEU A 229 -14.06 37.05 -11.80
CA LEU A 229 -14.82 38.14 -11.18
C LEU A 229 -14.58 39.48 -11.90
N THR A 230 -13.33 39.77 -12.23
CA THR A 230 -12.95 41.00 -12.96
C THR A 230 -13.61 41.04 -14.33
N GLN A 231 -13.67 39.89 -15.03
CA GLN A 231 -14.31 39.79 -16.33
C GLN A 231 -15.84 39.89 -16.23
N ALA A 232 -16.46 39.27 -15.22
CA ALA A 232 -17.90 39.31 -15.00
C ALA A 232 -18.44 40.73 -14.72
N ARG A 233 -17.59 41.63 -14.21
CA ARG A 233 -17.92 43.03 -13.93
C ARG A 233 -17.87 43.95 -15.15
N ARG A 234 -17.25 43.54 -16.25
CA ARG A 234 -17.21 44.37 -17.46
C ARG A 234 -18.62 44.52 -18.05
N GLU A 235 -18.85 45.58 -18.80
CA GLU A 235 -20.09 45.74 -19.57
C GLU A 235 -20.04 44.85 -20.83
N GLY A 236 -21.19 44.41 -21.34
CA GLY A 236 -21.28 43.59 -22.57
C GLY A 236 -20.85 42.11 -22.46
N VAL A 237 -20.56 41.58 -21.26
CA VAL A 237 -20.22 40.15 -21.11
C VAL A 237 -21.43 39.23 -21.16
N SER A 238 -21.24 38.07 -21.80
CA SER A 238 -22.20 36.96 -21.87
C SER A 238 -22.73 36.56 -20.50
N LYS A 239 -24.02 36.16 -20.45
CA LYS A 239 -24.72 35.64 -19.27
C LYS A 239 -23.94 34.51 -18.58
N LYS A 240 -23.33 33.61 -19.35
CA LYS A 240 -22.50 32.50 -18.83
C LYS A 240 -21.26 32.97 -18.08
N THR A 241 -20.69 34.11 -18.46
CA THR A 241 -19.53 34.70 -17.78
C THR A 241 -19.95 35.36 -16.47
N LYS A 242 -21.12 36.04 -16.46
CA LYS A 242 -21.72 36.59 -15.25
C LYS A 242 -22.09 35.51 -14.24
N GLU A 243 -22.72 34.41 -14.67
CA GLU A 243 -23.06 33.27 -13.81
C GLU A 243 -21.83 32.63 -13.14
N LYS A 244 -20.72 32.49 -13.88
CA LYS A 244 -19.45 32.00 -13.34
C LYS A 244 -18.86 32.95 -12.29
N GLY A 245 -19.00 34.27 -12.48
CA GLY A 245 -18.62 35.27 -11.49
C GLY A 245 -19.49 35.16 -10.22
N ASN A 246 -20.81 35.11 -10.39
CA ASN A 246 -21.77 35.02 -9.29
C ASN A 246 -21.62 33.73 -8.47
N ALA A 247 -21.30 32.60 -9.11
CA ALA A 247 -21.00 31.35 -8.40
C ALA A 247 -19.75 31.48 -7.49
N ILE A 248 -18.76 32.28 -7.91
CA ILE A 248 -17.59 32.56 -7.08
C ILE A 248 -17.98 33.50 -5.93
N LEU A 249 -18.78 34.55 -6.19
CA LEU A 249 -19.28 35.46 -5.14
C LEU A 249 -20.03 34.70 -4.06
N LYS A 250 -20.99 33.84 -4.43
CA LYS A 250 -21.77 33.00 -3.50
C LYS A 250 -20.90 32.13 -2.58
N ARG A 251 -19.70 31.74 -3.02
CA ARG A 251 -18.78 30.94 -2.20
C ARG A 251 -18.09 31.74 -1.09
N TYR A 252 -17.98 33.06 -1.26
CA TYR A 252 -17.29 33.96 -0.33
C TYR A 252 -18.26 34.92 0.38
N MET A 253 -19.50 35.02 -0.08
CA MET A 253 -20.63 35.65 0.60
C MET A 253 -21.15 34.72 1.70
N ASN A 254 -20.49 34.73 2.86
CA ASN A 254 -21.06 34.18 4.09
C ASN A 254 -21.14 35.30 5.15
N ASP A 255 -22.37 35.58 5.60
CA ASP A 255 -22.84 36.36 6.78
C ASP A 255 -22.27 37.75 7.09
N THR A 256 -21.37 38.28 6.27
CA THR A 256 -20.98 39.69 6.32
C THR A 256 -21.27 40.28 4.96
N TYR A 257 -21.91 41.45 4.93
CA TYR A 257 -22.31 42.24 3.76
C TYR A 257 -21.11 42.65 2.89
N LYS A 258 -20.35 41.67 2.39
CA LYS A 258 -19.16 41.90 1.60
C LYS A 258 -19.58 42.26 0.20
N THR A 259 -19.29 43.49 -0.18
CA THR A 259 -19.51 43.97 -1.55
C THR A 259 -18.58 43.19 -2.49
N ASP A 260 -18.97 43.04 -3.77
CA ASP A 260 -18.17 42.36 -4.80
C ASP A 260 -16.71 42.87 -4.85
N ILE A 261 -16.52 44.17 -4.60
CA ILE A 261 -15.20 44.83 -4.55
C ILE A 261 -14.36 44.32 -3.37
N GLU A 262 -14.96 44.16 -2.20
CA GLU A 262 -14.30 43.67 -0.98
C GLU A 262 -13.95 42.19 -1.12
N ILE A 263 -14.76 41.41 -1.84
CA ILE A 263 -14.46 40.01 -2.17
C ILE A 263 -13.27 39.94 -3.12
N ILE A 264 -13.21 40.80 -4.15
CA ILE A 264 -12.06 40.87 -5.05
C ILE A 264 -10.80 41.27 -4.28
N ASP A 265 -10.89 42.26 -3.38
CA ASP A 265 -9.75 42.70 -2.59
C ASP A 265 -9.26 41.60 -1.63
N TYR A 266 -10.18 40.93 -0.93
CA TYR A 266 -9.88 39.76 -0.11
C TYR A 266 -9.15 38.66 -0.90
N LEU A 267 -9.59 38.38 -2.13
CA LEU A 267 -8.93 37.39 -2.99
C LEU A 267 -7.52 37.84 -3.41
N LYS A 268 -7.31 39.13 -3.67
CA LYS A 268 -5.97 39.70 -3.96
C LYS A 268 -5.05 39.63 -2.75
N GLN A 269 -5.55 39.99 -1.56
CA GLN A 269 -4.79 39.87 -0.30
C GLN A 269 -4.41 38.40 -0.02
N SER A 270 -5.38 37.49 -0.18
CA SER A 270 -5.16 36.04 -0.05
C SER A 270 -4.13 35.53 -1.06
N LEU A 271 -4.16 35.99 -2.31
CA LEU A 271 -3.16 35.66 -3.34
C LEU A 271 -1.77 36.12 -2.92
N ALA A 272 -1.63 37.38 -2.49
CA ALA A 272 -0.36 37.95 -2.04
C ALA A 272 0.21 37.20 -0.84
N ALA A 273 -0.61 36.90 0.17
CA ALA A 273 -0.21 36.13 1.35
C ALA A 273 0.25 34.70 0.99
N THR A 274 -0.50 34.02 0.11
CA THR A 274 -0.19 32.65 -0.32
C THR A 274 1.10 32.61 -1.15
N ALA A 275 1.31 33.59 -2.04
CA ALA A 275 2.54 33.74 -2.82
C ALA A 275 3.76 34.05 -1.93
N LYS A 276 3.61 34.96 -0.94
CA LYS A 276 4.66 35.25 0.04
C LYS A 276 5.06 34.00 0.83
N ARG A 277 4.07 33.20 1.25
CA ARG A 277 4.30 31.93 1.95
C ARG A 277 5.07 30.93 1.08
N LEU A 278 4.71 30.78 -0.19
CA LEU A 278 5.42 29.92 -1.13
C LEU A 278 6.91 30.33 -1.27
N ARG A 279 7.19 31.63 -1.48
CA ARG A 279 8.57 32.14 -1.57
C ARG A 279 9.37 31.88 -0.30
N LYS A 280 8.79 32.16 0.87
CA LYS A 280 9.46 31.95 2.18
C LYS A 280 9.80 30.47 2.39
N TYR A 281 8.85 29.58 2.10
CA TYR A 281 9.05 28.15 2.30
C TYR A 281 10.03 27.57 1.30
N GLN A 282 10.01 28.03 0.05
CA GLN A 282 10.97 27.61 -0.97
C GLN A 282 12.39 28.08 -0.62
N LYS A 283 12.55 29.32 -0.12
CA LYS A 283 13.84 29.82 0.38
C LYS A 283 14.37 28.97 1.54
N ASN A 284 13.51 28.62 2.51
CA ASN A 284 13.91 27.78 3.64
C ASN A 284 14.23 26.33 3.22
N TYR A 285 13.40 25.77 2.34
CA TYR A 285 13.60 24.43 1.78
C TYR A 285 14.91 24.33 1.01
N ASN A 286 15.21 25.31 0.15
CA ASN A 286 16.46 25.37 -0.60
C ASN A 286 17.66 25.55 0.34
N ARG A 287 17.55 26.39 1.39
CA ARG A 287 18.62 26.52 2.41
C ARG A 287 18.90 25.20 3.12
N HIS A 288 17.86 24.47 3.53
CA HIS A 288 18.01 23.17 4.17
C HIS A 288 18.58 22.12 3.20
N TYR A 289 18.10 22.09 1.96
CA TYR A 289 18.59 21.20 0.92
C TYR A 289 20.07 21.46 0.63
N ASN A 290 20.45 22.72 0.41
CA ASN A 290 21.84 23.13 0.14
C ASN A 290 22.77 22.81 1.31
N ARG A 291 22.35 22.98 2.56
CA ARG A 291 23.12 22.56 3.74
C ARG A 291 23.33 21.05 3.79
N LYS A 292 22.30 20.28 3.44
CA LYS A 292 22.33 18.81 3.45
C LYS A 292 23.21 18.26 2.32
N THR A 293 23.25 18.93 1.17
CA THR A 293 24.12 18.55 0.05
C THR A 293 25.55 19.04 0.25
N SER A 294 25.77 20.23 0.80
CA SER A 294 27.11 20.74 1.13
C SER A 294 27.77 19.95 2.27
N GLY A 295 27.00 19.49 3.25
CA GLY A 295 27.49 18.61 4.32
C GLY A 295 27.85 17.19 3.84
N LYS A 296 27.36 16.77 2.67
CA LYS A 296 27.78 15.52 1.99
C LYS A 296 28.99 15.71 1.06
N MET A 297 29.36 16.95 0.75
CA MET A 297 30.52 17.32 -0.08
C MET A 297 31.74 17.72 0.75
N ARG A 298 31.72 17.54 2.09
CA ARG A 298 32.97 17.53 2.86
C ARG A 298 33.60 16.16 2.71
N SER A 299 34.49 16.07 1.72
CA SER A 299 35.43 14.98 1.51
C SER A 299 36.18 14.65 2.81
N PRO A 300 36.51 13.37 3.10
CA PRO A 300 37.34 12.96 4.23
C PRO A 300 38.70 13.67 4.35
N ILE A 301 39.13 14.38 3.31
CA ILE A 301 40.42 15.05 3.23
C ILE A 301 40.51 16.28 4.17
N GLU A 302 39.40 16.96 4.49
CA GLU A 302 39.41 18.09 5.43
C GLU A 302 39.47 17.68 6.92
N LYS A 303 39.48 16.38 7.24
CA LYS A 303 39.67 15.88 8.61
C LYS A 303 41.11 15.47 8.94
N LEU A 304 42.05 15.65 8.01
CA LEU A 304 43.47 15.25 8.18
C LEU A 304 44.45 16.43 8.24
N ILE A 305 43.95 17.68 8.26
CA ILE A 305 44.80 18.88 8.43
C ILE A 305 44.21 19.78 9.53
N GLY A 306 43.89 19.17 10.67
CA GLY A 306 43.52 19.86 11.91
C GLY A 306 44.19 19.19 13.08
#